data_AF-A0AAD8CDP1-F1
#
_entry.id   AF-A0AAD8CDP1-F1
#
_cell.length_a   1.000
_cell.length_b   1.000
_cell.length_c   1.000
_cell.angle_alpha   90.00
_cell.angle_beta   90.00
_cell.angle_gamma   90.00
#
_symmetry.space_group_name_H-M   'P 1'
#
loop_
_entity.id
_entity.type
_entity.pdbx_description
1 polymer ?
#
loop_
_entity_poly.entity_id
_entity_poly.type
_entity_poly.pdbx_seq_one_letter_code
_entity_poly.pdbx_strand_id
1 'polypeptide(L)'
;MNKLIQPCGSSLNAIYQYYNNKGEEPKMRWSAIDRWPTHPLLIECFADHIQKELKKFPVEKRDDVVILFSAHSLPMSVVNRGDPYPQEVGATVQHVMEKLNHCNPYRLVWQSRVGPMAWLGPQTDDTIKGLCERGKKNILLVPIAFTSDHIETLHELDIEYSQVLGKECGAENIRRAESLNGNPLFFKALADLVQRHLKSKEACSRQLPLRCPLCVNPVCEQTKAFFARQKL
;
A
#
# COMPACT_ATOMS: atom_id res chain seq x y z
N MET A 1 5.15 20.71 1.83
CA MET A 1 5.36 19.35 1.30
C MET A 1 4.76 18.27 2.21
N ASN A 2 3.49 18.40 2.66
CA ASN A 2 2.84 17.42 3.57
C ASN A 2 1.69 16.64 2.90
N LYS A 3 1.54 16.73 1.56
CA LYS A 3 0.37 16.17 0.85
C LYS A 3 0.44 14.67 0.55
N LEU A 4 1.58 14.00 0.77
CA LEU A 4 1.79 12.60 0.35
C LEU A 4 1.42 11.56 1.42
N ILE A 5 1.05 11.98 2.63
CA ILE A 5 1.02 11.07 3.79
C ILE A 5 -0.36 10.39 3.98
N GLN A 6 -1.41 10.82 3.27
CA GLN A 6 -2.75 10.19 3.30
C GLN A 6 -3.52 10.41 1.98
N PRO A 7 -3.24 9.63 0.93
CA PRO A 7 -3.74 9.92 -0.42
C PRO A 7 -5.27 9.86 -0.53
N CYS A 8 -5.94 8.87 0.06
CA CYS A 8 -7.40 8.74 -0.03
C CYS A 8 -8.12 9.87 0.74
N GLY A 9 -7.77 10.09 2.01
CA GLY A 9 -8.39 11.14 2.83
C GLY A 9 -8.20 12.55 2.25
N SER A 10 -7.01 12.85 1.73
CA SER A 10 -6.74 14.13 1.05
C SER A 10 -7.58 14.29 -0.22
N SER A 11 -7.71 13.23 -1.03
CA SER A 11 -8.50 13.26 -2.28
C SER A 11 -9.99 13.46 -2.01
N LEU A 12 -10.55 12.78 -1.01
CA LEU A 12 -11.95 12.95 -0.62
C LEU A 12 -12.20 14.35 -0.04
N ASN A 13 -11.28 14.86 0.78
CA ASN A 13 -11.36 16.24 1.30
C ASN A 13 -11.36 17.27 0.16
N ALA A 14 -10.60 17.04 -0.91
CA ALA A 14 -10.56 17.93 -2.06
C ALA A 14 -11.92 18.00 -2.79
N ILE A 15 -12.63 16.88 -2.91
CA ILE A 15 -13.99 16.85 -3.48
C ILE A 15 -14.95 17.70 -2.64
N TYR A 16 -14.94 17.50 -1.32
CA TYR A 16 -15.79 18.28 -0.42
C TYR A 16 -15.44 19.78 -0.48
N GLN A 17 -14.15 20.13 -0.39
CA GLN A 17 -13.69 21.52 -0.45
C GLN A 17 -14.05 22.20 -1.76
N TYR A 18 -14.05 21.49 -2.88
CA TYR A 18 -14.46 22.04 -4.18
C TYR A 18 -15.89 22.59 -4.14
N TYR A 19 -16.86 21.79 -3.66
CA TYR A 19 -18.26 22.21 -3.57
C TYR A 19 -18.46 23.28 -2.49
N ASN A 20 -17.84 23.10 -1.33
CA ASN A 20 -17.93 24.07 -0.24
C ASN A 20 -17.39 25.46 -0.64
N ASN A 21 -16.26 25.50 -1.35
CA ASN A 21 -15.67 26.77 -1.80
C ASN A 21 -16.49 27.46 -2.90
N LYS A 22 -17.24 26.69 -3.69
CA LYS A 22 -18.17 27.23 -4.69
C LYS A 22 -19.52 27.66 -4.11
N GLY A 23 -19.89 27.16 -2.93
CA GLY A 23 -21.24 27.34 -2.38
C GLY A 23 -22.32 26.66 -3.22
N GLU A 24 -21.95 25.62 -3.97
CA GLU A 24 -22.85 24.89 -4.87
C GLU A 24 -23.04 23.45 -4.38
N GLU A 25 -24.26 22.94 -4.46
CA GLU A 25 -24.55 21.52 -4.25
C GLU A 25 -24.19 20.68 -5.49
N PRO A 26 -23.75 19.41 -5.31
CA PRO A 26 -23.48 18.53 -6.44
C PRO A 26 -24.71 18.28 -7.32
N LYS A 27 -24.54 18.42 -8.63
CA LYS A 27 -25.55 18.07 -9.65
C LYS A 27 -25.57 16.58 -10.01
N MET A 28 -24.74 15.78 -9.36
CA MET A 28 -24.63 14.32 -9.55
C MET A 28 -24.57 13.63 -8.20
N ARG A 29 -25.02 12.37 -8.15
CA ARG A 29 -24.94 11.55 -6.94
C ARG A 29 -23.49 11.13 -6.72
N TRP A 30 -22.98 11.38 -5.52
CA TRP A 30 -21.65 10.93 -5.13
C TRP A 30 -21.71 9.62 -4.35
N SER A 31 -20.70 8.79 -4.58
CA SER A 31 -20.36 7.67 -3.73
C SER A 31 -18.87 7.38 -3.90
N ALA A 32 -18.26 6.68 -2.95
CA ALA A 32 -16.82 6.43 -2.93
C ALA A 32 -16.52 4.97 -2.57
N ILE A 33 -15.64 4.36 -3.36
CA ILE A 33 -14.92 3.15 -2.97
C ILE A 33 -13.65 3.63 -2.27
N ASP A 34 -13.72 3.88 -0.96
CA ASP A 34 -12.66 4.56 -0.22
C ASP A 34 -11.49 3.64 0.19
N ARG A 35 -11.67 2.32 0.12
CA ARG A 35 -10.65 1.31 0.44
C ARG A 35 -10.99 -0.06 -0.12
N TRP A 36 -9.96 -0.90 -0.34
CA TRP A 36 -10.11 -2.25 -0.90
C TRP A 36 -8.88 -3.15 -0.63
N PRO A 37 -8.33 -3.18 0.60
CA PRO A 37 -7.04 -3.84 0.90
C PRO A 37 -7.03 -5.35 0.62
N THR A 38 -8.16 -6.03 0.82
CA THR A 38 -8.27 -7.49 0.74
C THR A 38 -9.13 -7.96 -0.43
N HIS A 39 -9.23 -7.16 -1.49
CA HIS A 39 -9.99 -7.56 -2.68
C HIS A 39 -9.40 -8.86 -3.28
N PRO A 40 -10.19 -9.94 -3.50
CA PRO A 40 -9.62 -11.24 -3.88
C PRO A 40 -8.74 -11.21 -5.13
N LEU A 41 -9.15 -10.45 -6.17
CA LEU A 41 -8.36 -10.31 -7.40
C LEU A 41 -7.12 -9.43 -7.21
N LEU A 42 -7.10 -8.52 -6.24
CA LEU A 42 -5.89 -7.76 -5.89
C LEU A 42 -4.84 -8.72 -5.29
N ILE A 43 -5.28 -9.53 -4.34
CA ILE A 43 -4.45 -10.54 -3.68
C ILE A 43 -3.90 -11.54 -4.69
N GLU A 44 -4.73 -11.96 -5.65
CA GLU A 44 -4.33 -12.84 -6.74
C GLU A 44 -3.24 -12.20 -7.62
N CYS A 45 -3.40 -10.94 -8.03
CA CYS A 45 -2.36 -10.24 -8.79
C CYS A 45 -1.01 -10.20 -8.05
N PHE A 46 -1.02 -9.86 -6.76
CA PHE A 46 0.22 -9.84 -5.97
C PHE A 46 0.85 -11.23 -5.85
N ALA A 47 0.05 -12.25 -5.52
CA ALA A 47 0.54 -13.62 -5.42
C ALA A 47 1.16 -14.10 -6.75
N ASP A 48 0.51 -13.82 -7.88
CA ASP A 48 1.02 -14.16 -9.21
C ASP A 48 2.36 -13.48 -9.51
N HIS A 49 2.49 -12.18 -9.20
CA HIS A 49 3.72 -11.44 -9.44
C HIS A 49 4.86 -11.94 -8.55
N ILE A 50 4.58 -12.25 -7.28
CA ILE A 50 5.54 -12.84 -6.36
C ILE A 50 6.00 -14.21 -6.86
N GLN A 51 5.07 -15.10 -7.25
CA GLN A 51 5.43 -16.43 -7.76
C GLN A 51 6.25 -16.35 -9.06
N LYS A 52 5.91 -15.42 -9.96
CA LYS A 52 6.69 -15.17 -11.19
C LYS A 52 8.10 -14.72 -10.87
N GLU A 53 8.29 -13.84 -9.88
CA GLU A 53 9.61 -13.34 -9.53
C GLU A 53 10.44 -14.38 -8.74
N LEU A 54 9.83 -15.15 -7.84
CA LEU A 54 10.47 -16.27 -7.13
C LEU A 54 11.04 -17.31 -8.11
N LYS A 55 10.36 -17.55 -9.24
CA LYS A 55 10.85 -18.46 -10.29
C LYS A 55 12.15 -17.99 -10.95
N LYS A 56 12.48 -16.70 -10.86
CA LYS A 56 13.73 -16.13 -11.41
C LYS A 56 14.92 -16.22 -10.46
N PHE A 57 14.73 -16.63 -9.20
CA PHE A 57 15.83 -16.99 -8.31
C PHE A 57 16.38 -18.39 -8.66
N PRO A 58 17.67 -18.67 -8.39
CA PRO A 58 18.23 -20.01 -8.50
C PRO A 58 17.38 -21.03 -7.73
N VAL A 59 17.19 -22.22 -8.30
CA VAL A 59 16.26 -23.23 -7.78
C VAL A 59 16.66 -23.63 -6.35
N GLU A 60 17.94 -23.78 -6.11
CA GLU A 60 18.57 -24.14 -4.83
C GLU A 60 18.51 -23.03 -3.77
N LYS A 61 18.20 -21.79 -4.17
CA LYS A 61 18.07 -20.63 -3.26
C LYS A 61 16.61 -20.21 -3.04
N ARG A 62 15.69 -20.68 -3.88
CA ARG A 62 14.30 -20.21 -3.92
C ARG A 62 13.57 -20.34 -2.58
N ASP A 63 13.81 -21.42 -1.85
CA ASP A 63 13.17 -21.67 -0.55
C ASP A 63 13.78 -20.83 0.58
N ASP A 64 15.00 -20.31 0.40
CA ASP A 64 15.67 -19.40 1.36
C ASP A 64 15.33 -17.92 1.13
N VAL A 65 14.66 -17.59 0.02
CA VAL A 65 14.27 -16.21 -0.30
C VAL A 65 13.39 -15.62 0.81
N VAL A 66 13.76 -14.45 1.31
CA VAL A 66 12.95 -13.65 2.23
C VAL A 66 12.12 -12.64 1.43
N ILE A 67 10.80 -12.67 1.62
CA ILE A 67 9.88 -11.72 0.99
C ILE A 67 9.77 -10.47 1.88
N LEU A 68 10.20 -9.32 1.37
CA LEU A 68 10.02 -8.03 2.01
C LEU A 68 8.91 -7.25 1.33
N PHE A 69 7.75 -7.20 1.98
CA PHE A 69 6.67 -6.31 1.57
C PHE A 69 7.04 -4.89 1.98
N SER A 70 7.30 -4.04 1.01
CA SER A 70 7.69 -2.65 1.23
C SER A 70 6.51 -1.73 0.94
N ALA A 71 6.17 -0.90 1.92
CA ALA A 71 5.12 0.11 1.83
C ALA A 71 5.68 1.47 2.26
N HIS A 72 5.16 2.57 1.72
CA HIS A 72 5.58 3.90 2.16
C HIS A 72 5.31 4.09 3.66
N SER A 73 6.31 4.58 4.38
CA SER A 73 6.20 4.84 5.81
C SER A 73 5.28 6.02 6.11
N LEU A 74 4.84 6.11 7.37
CA LEU A 74 4.11 7.25 7.91
C LEU A 74 4.88 7.84 9.11
N PRO A 75 4.88 9.17 9.31
CA PRO A 75 5.36 9.73 10.57
C PRO A 75 4.60 9.13 11.74
N MET A 76 5.28 8.85 12.85
CA MET A 76 4.64 8.26 14.04
C MET A 76 3.53 9.14 14.61
N SER A 77 3.57 10.46 14.42
CA SER A 77 2.47 11.36 14.78
C SER A 77 1.17 11.06 14.00
N VAL A 78 1.28 10.61 12.74
CA VAL A 78 0.15 10.21 11.91
C VAL A 78 -0.35 8.82 12.31
N VAL A 79 0.55 7.88 12.60
CA VAL A 79 0.17 6.56 13.12
C VAL A 79 -0.55 6.70 14.45
N ASN A 80 0.03 7.44 15.39
CA ASN A 80 -0.45 7.58 16.76
C ASN A 80 -1.78 8.34 16.86
N ARG A 81 -2.17 9.14 15.84
CA ARG A 81 -3.53 9.71 15.80
C ARG A 81 -4.62 8.70 15.43
N GLY A 82 -4.22 7.49 15.02
CA GLY A 82 -5.08 6.38 14.62
C GLY A 82 -5.36 6.35 13.12
N ASP A 83 -4.32 6.45 12.31
CA ASP A 83 -4.41 6.21 10.87
C ASP A 83 -4.64 4.71 10.59
N PRO A 84 -5.60 4.33 9.73
CA PRO A 84 -5.91 2.92 9.45
C PRO A 84 -4.89 2.24 8.53
N TYR A 85 -4.05 2.99 7.80
CA TYR A 85 -3.18 2.48 6.75
C TYR A 85 -2.26 1.33 7.20
N PRO A 86 -1.55 1.39 8.36
CA PRO A 86 -0.69 0.29 8.76
C PRO A 86 -1.44 -1.04 8.94
N GLN A 87 -2.67 -0.96 9.46
CA GLN A 87 -3.51 -2.14 9.65
C GLN A 87 -4.02 -2.69 8.32
N GLU A 88 -4.44 -1.81 7.40
CA GLU A 88 -4.91 -2.23 6.08
C GLU A 88 -3.80 -2.85 5.24
N VAL A 89 -2.60 -2.28 5.24
CA VAL A 89 -1.43 -2.86 4.57
C VAL A 89 -1.08 -4.23 5.18
N GLY A 90 -1.09 -4.33 6.51
CA GLY A 90 -0.89 -5.61 7.21
C GLY A 90 -1.93 -6.66 6.79
N ALA A 91 -3.19 -6.28 6.62
CA ALA A 91 -4.24 -7.17 6.14
C ALA A 91 -3.99 -7.64 4.70
N THR A 92 -3.56 -6.75 3.80
CA THR A 92 -3.17 -7.12 2.42
C THR A 92 -2.04 -8.14 2.43
N VAL A 93 -0.96 -7.86 3.17
CA VAL A 93 0.21 -8.76 3.29
C VAL A 93 -0.22 -10.14 3.78
N GLN A 94 -1.06 -10.19 4.82
CA GLN A 94 -1.52 -11.44 5.39
C GLN A 94 -2.29 -12.28 4.36
N HIS A 95 -3.24 -11.68 3.64
CA HIS A 95 -4.01 -12.40 2.62
C HIS A 95 -3.16 -12.85 1.42
N VAL A 96 -2.15 -12.06 1.04
CA VAL A 96 -1.19 -12.47 0.00
C VAL A 96 -0.39 -13.70 0.47
N MET A 97 0.10 -13.70 1.71
CA MET A 97 0.88 -14.84 2.21
C MET A 97 0.02 -16.09 2.42
N GLU A 98 -1.24 -15.95 2.80
CA GLU A 98 -2.21 -17.05 2.83
C GLU A 98 -2.45 -17.63 1.43
N LYS A 99 -2.64 -16.76 0.42
CA LYS A 99 -2.78 -17.19 -0.99
C LYS A 99 -1.53 -17.92 -1.50
N LEU A 100 -0.35 -17.57 -1.00
CA LEU A 100 0.92 -18.23 -1.30
C LEU A 100 1.19 -19.48 -0.45
N ASN A 101 0.27 -19.88 0.42
CA ASN A 101 0.43 -20.98 1.38
C ASN A 101 1.69 -20.86 2.24
N HIS A 102 2.09 -19.62 2.57
CA HIS A 102 3.30 -19.33 3.35
C HIS A 102 4.58 -20.01 2.81
N CYS A 103 4.72 -20.08 1.47
CA CYS A 103 5.84 -20.78 0.82
C CYS A 103 7.24 -20.24 1.18
N ASN A 104 7.32 -18.99 1.65
CA ASN A 104 8.57 -18.32 2.04
C ASN A 104 8.37 -17.48 3.33
N PRO A 105 9.43 -17.25 4.11
CA PRO A 105 9.38 -16.29 5.21
C PRO A 105 9.21 -14.86 4.70
N TYR A 106 8.50 -14.02 5.46
CA TYR A 106 8.23 -12.65 5.06
C TYR A 106 8.31 -11.64 6.22
N ARG A 107 8.45 -10.37 5.86
CA ARG A 107 8.27 -9.20 6.75
C ARG A 107 7.56 -8.08 6.01
N LEU A 108 6.76 -7.32 6.74
CA LEU A 108 6.29 -6.00 6.32
C LEU A 108 7.28 -4.95 6.83
N VAL A 109 7.80 -4.15 5.92
CA VAL A 109 8.78 -3.09 6.16
C VAL A 109 8.31 -1.79 5.52
N TRP A 110 8.90 -0.67 5.94
CA TRP A 110 8.46 0.65 5.51
C TRP A 110 9.59 1.41 4.83
N GLN A 111 9.31 2.09 3.73
CA GLN A 111 10.30 2.83 2.93
C GLN A 111 10.08 4.34 2.94
N SER A 112 11.03 5.06 2.36
CA SER A 112 10.93 6.48 2.02
C SER A 112 10.67 7.40 3.23
N ARG A 113 11.35 7.16 4.36
CA ARG A 113 11.39 8.14 5.47
C ARG A 113 12.07 9.43 5.01
N VAL A 114 11.49 10.58 5.36
CA VAL A 114 12.07 11.89 5.02
C VAL A 114 12.20 12.75 6.27
N GLY A 115 13.39 13.34 6.44
CA GLY A 115 13.68 14.23 7.56
C GLY A 115 13.88 13.50 8.90
N PRO A 116 14.15 14.25 9.98
CA PRO A 116 14.64 13.72 11.25
C PRO A 116 13.55 13.20 12.20
N MET A 117 12.27 13.32 11.84
CA MET A 117 11.16 12.91 12.70
C MET A 117 11.09 11.38 12.84
N ALA A 118 10.39 10.89 13.87
CA ALA A 118 10.15 9.46 14.02
C ALA A 118 9.13 8.96 12.97
N TRP A 119 9.46 7.86 12.30
CA TRP A 119 8.64 7.20 11.27
C TRP A 119 8.34 5.76 11.67
N LEU A 120 7.25 5.22 11.12
CA LEU A 120 6.87 3.83 11.28
C LEU A 120 7.96 2.90 10.72
N GLY A 121 8.43 1.97 11.55
CA GLY A 121 9.49 1.03 11.20
C GLY A 121 9.04 -0.44 11.26
N PRO A 122 9.95 -1.38 10.91
CA PRO A 122 11.35 -1.14 10.55
C PRO A 122 11.52 -0.56 9.14
N GLN A 123 12.64 0.13 8.89
CA GLN A 123 12.92 0.72 7.59
C GLN A 123 13.46 -0.33 6.60
N THR A 124 13.16 -0.17 5.32
CA THR A 124 13.47 -1.17 4.28
C THR A 124 14.98 -1.32 4.07
N ASP A 125 15.70 -0.20 3.97
CA ASP A 125 17.17 -0.12 3.92
C ASP A 125 17.82 -0.83 5.12
N ASP A 126 17.44 -0.44 6.33
CA ASP A 126 17.97 -0.98 7.59
C ASP A 126 17.67 -2.50 7.70
N THR A 127 16.50 -2.93 7.20
CA THR A 127 16.11 -4.36 7.21
C THR A 127 16.91 -5.18 6.21
N ILE A 128 17.12 -4.68 4.98
CA ILE A 128 17.95 -5.37 3.98
C ILE A 128 19.36 -5.58 4.53
N LYS A 129 19.99 -4.51 5.06
CA LYS A 129 21.31 -4.59 5.68
C LYS A 129 21.35 -5.61 6.82
N GLY A 130 20.40 -5.49 7.77
CA GLY A 130 20.34 -6.37 8.93
C GLY A 130 20.11 -7.84 8.57
N LEU A 131 19.34 -8.13 7.52
CA LEU A 131 19.14 -9.50 7.01
C LEU A 131 20.42 -10.05 6.38
N CYS A 132 21.09 -9.27 5.54
CA CYS A 132 22.36 -9.67 4.92
C CYS A 132 23.46 -9.95 5.96
N GLU A 133 23.59 -9.10 6.99
CA GLU A 133 24.50 -9.32 8.13
C GLU A 133 24.21 -10.61 8.89
N ARG A 134 22.96 -11.09 8.85
CA ARG A 134 22.50 -12.35 9.47
C ARG A 134 22.48 -13.53 8.50
N GLY A 135 23.12 -13.38 7.33
CA GLY A 135 23.28 -14.44 6.34
C GLY A 135 22.09 -14.63 5.39
N LYS A 136 21.04 -13.81 5.47
CA LYS A 136 19.92 -13.83 4.52
C LYS A 136 20.25 -12.97 3.30
N LYS A 137 20.73 -13.64 2.25
CA LYS A 137 21.30 -12.99 1.06
C LYS A 137 20.39 -12.98 -0.18
N ASN A 138 19.22 -13.60 -0.08
CA ASN A 138 18.24 -13.71 -1.16
C ASN A 138 16.95 -13.01 -0.74
N ILE A 139 16.66 -11.86 -1.34
CA ILE A 139 15.58 -10.96 -0.91
C ILE A 139 14.69 -10.63 -2.10
N LEU A 140 13.38 -10.80 -1.93
CA LEU A 140 12.35 -10.36 -2.87
C LEU A 140 11.59 -9.16 -2.30
N LEU A 141 11.77 -7.99 -2.90
CA LEU A 141 11.03 -6.77 -2.59
C LEU A 141 9.66 -6.78 -3.27
N VAL A 142 8.60 -6.47 -2.53
CA VAL A 142 7.22 -6.41 -3.06
C VAL A 142 6.63 -5.04 -2.77
N PRO A 143 6.35 -4.19 -3.79
CA PRO A 143 5.68 -2.91 -3.59
C PRO A 143 4.20 -3.15 -3.29
N ILE A 144 3.83 -3.26 -2.01
CA ILE A 144 2.50 -3.76 -1.60
C ILE A 144 1.42 -2.69 -1.53
N ALA A 145 1.82 -1.42 -1.38
CA ALA A 145 0.92 -0.29 -1.14
C ALA A 145 0.70 0.61 -2.36
N PHE A 146 1.25 0.24 -3.53
CA PHE A 146 1.12 0.99 -4.78
C PHE A 146 0.88 0.05 -5.95
N THR A 147 0.07 0.48 -6.91
CA THR A 147 -0.41 -0.38 -8.01
C THR A 147 0.32 -0.16 -9.32
N SER A 148 1.14 0.89 -9.42
CA SER A 148 1.87 1.24 -10.64
C SER A 148 3.29 1.66 -10.30
N ASP A 149 4.20 1.51 -11.25
CA ASP A 149 5.56 2.02 -11.08
C ASP A 149 5.54 3.56 -10.94
N HIS A 150 6.34 4.04 -10.01
CA HIS A 150 6.56 5.43 -9.63
C HIS A 150 8.05 5.61 -9.28
N ILE A 151 8.48 6.84 -8.97
CA ILE A 151 9.90 7.14 -8.75
C ILE A 151 10.49 6.26 -7.64
N GLU A 152 9.73 5.95 -6.60
CA GLU A 152 10.18 5.16 -5.47
C GLU A 152 10.37 3.67 -5.82
N THR A 153 9.55 3.09 -6.70
CA THR A 153 9.79 1.72 -7.19
C THR A 153 10.97 1.61 -8.14
N LEU A 154 11.18 2.61 -8.99
CA LEU A 154 12.20 2.55 -10.05
C LEU A 154 13.57 3.04 -9.59
N HIS A 155 13.61 3.95 -8.61
CA HIS A 155 14.86 4.52 -8.10
C HIS A 155 15.24 3.89 -6.76
N GLU A 156 14.39 4.00 -5.72
CA GLU A 156 14.74 3.53 -4.38
C GLU A 156 14.91 2.01 -4.35
N LEU A 157 13.92 1.25 -4.85
CA LEU A 157 14.00 -0.22 -4.80
C LEU A 157 15.03 -0.80 -5.79
N ASP A 158 15.01 -0.36 -7.05
CA ASP A 158 15.80 -0.98 -8.12
C ASP A 158 17.26 -0.49 -8.15
N ILE A 159 17.53 0.76 -7.76
CA ILE A 159 18.89 1.33 -7.80
C ILE A 159 19.48 1.38 -6.39
N GLU A 160 18.87 2.12 -5.47
CA GLU A 160 19.46 2.35 -4.14
C GLU A 160 19.53 1.04 -3.33
N TYR A 161 18.43 0.28 -3.26
CA TYR A 161 18.40 -0.94 -2.45
C TYR A 161 19.00 -2.14 -3.17
N SER A 162 18.57 -2.40 -4.41
CA SER A 162 19.00 -3.61 -5.12
C SER A 162 20.44 -3.53 -5.64
N GLN A 163 20.87 -2.38 -6.17
CA GLN A 163 22.19 -2.26 -6.80
C GLN A 163 23.25 -1.71 -5.85
N VAL A 164 22.95 -0.67 -5.09
CA VAL A 164 23.94 -0.04 -4.20
C VAL A 164 24.02 -0.81 -2.88
N LEU A 165 22.95 -0.80 -2.09
CA LEU A 165 22.92 -1.43 -0.77
C LEU A 165 23.13 -2.94 -0.82
N GLY A 166 22.54 -3.62 -1.82
CA GLY A 166 22.73 -5.05 -2.03
C GLY A 166 24.19 -5.45 -2.22
N LYS A 167 24.95 -4.66 -3.00
CA LYS A 167 26.39 -4.89 -3.19
C LYS A 167 27.18 -4.61 -1.92
N GLU A 168 26.88 -3.51 -1.23
CA GLU A 168 27.55 -3.12 0.01
C GLU A 168 27.37 -4.16 1.13
N CYS A 169 26.18 -4.75 1.22
CA CYS A 169 25.84 -5.73 2.26
C CYS A 169 26.13 -7.19 1.86
N GLY A 170 26.63 -7.44 0.64
CA GLY A 170 26.95 -8.78 0.17
C GLY A 170 25.72 -9.67 -0.07
N ALA A 171 24.61 -9.09 -0.53
CA ALA A 171 23.46 -9.84 -1.00
C ALA A 171 23.82 -10.63 -2.27
N GLU A 172 23.34 -11.87 -2.38
CA GLU A 172 23.51 -12.71 -3.57
C GLU A 172 22.50 -12.31 -4.63
N ASN A 173 21.23 -12.15 -4.22
CA ASN A 173 20.15 -11.78 -5.10
C ASN A 173 19.17 -10.84 -4.36
N ILE A 174 19.00 -9.63 -4.89
CA ILE A 174 17.86 -8.77 -4.57
C ILE A 174 17.05 -8.59 -5.84
N ARG A 175 15.76 -8.92 -5.78
CA ARG A 175 14.82 -8.76 -6.89
C ARG A 175 13.60 -8.01 -6.42
N ARG A 176 12.90 -7.35 -7.34
CA ARG A 176 11.63 -6.68 -7.08
C ARG A 176 10.53 -7.37 -7.88
N ALA A 177 9.40 -7.66 -7.23
CA ALA A 177 8.19 -8.08 -7.92
C ALA A 177 7.63 -6.92 -8.76
N GLU A 178 7.20 -7.22 -9.98
CA GLU A 178 6.62 -6.22 -10.88
C GLU A 178 5.41 -5.53 -10.22
N SER A 179 5.27 -4.21 -10.42
CA SER A 179 4.05 -3.48 -10.04
C SER A 179 2.84 -4.02 -10.83
N LEU A 180 1.61 -3.76 -10.35
CA LEU A 180 0.41 -4.31 -11.00
C LEU A 180 0.23 -3.77 -12.43
N ASN A 181 0.61 -2.50 -12.66
CA ASN A 181 0.73 -1.86 -13.99
C ASN A 181 -0.43 -2.22 -14.92
N GLY A 182 -0.12 -2.80 -16.09
CA GLY A 182 -1.07 -3.18 -17.13
C GLY A 182 -1.64 -4.60 -16.98
N ASN A 183 -1.56 -5.23 -15.81
CA ASN A 183 -2.04 -6.59 -15.62
C ASN A 183 -3.57 -6.65 -15.87
N PRO A 184 -4.05 -7.43 -16.86
CA PRO A 184 -5.48 -7.53 -17.17
C PRO A 184 -6.34 -8.01 -15.98
N LEU A 185 -5.77 -8.84 -15.09
CA LEU A 185 -6.45 -9.30 -13.88
C LEU A 185 -6.67 -8.15 -12.89
N PHE A 186 -5.75 -7.18 -12.84
CA PHE A 186 -5.92 -5.98 -12.03
C PHE A 186 -7.03 -5.08 -12.58
N PHE A 187 -7.14 -4.92 -13.91
CA PHE A 187 -8.27 -4.21 -14.51
C PHE A 187 -9.61 -4.90 -14.24
N LYS A 188 -9.62 -6.25 -14.26
CA LYS A 188 -10.79 -7.02 -13.83
C LYS A 188 -11.13 -6.76 -12.36
N ALA A 189 -10.14 -6.62 -11.48
CA ALA A 189 -10.34 -6.27 -10.08
C ALA A 189 -11.01 -4.89 -9.92
N LEU A 190 -10.56 -3.88 -10.68
CA LEU A 190 -11.16 -2.55 -10.66
C LEU A 190 -12.62 -2.57 -11.15
N ALA A 191 -12.89 -3.28 -12.25
CA ALA A 191 -14.25 -3.42 -12.77
C ALA A 191 -15.19 -4.15 -11.79
N ASP A 192 -14.69 -5.19 -11.14
CA ASP A 192 -15.41 -5.97 -10.12
C ASP A 192 -15.72 -5.13 -8.86
N LEU A 193 -14.76 -4.32 -8.39
CA LEU A 193 -14.96 -3.36 -7.30
C LEU A 193 -16.11 -2.39 -7.62
N VAL A 194 -16.07 -1.74 -8.79
CA VAL A 194 -17.12 -0.80 -9.22
C VAL A 194 -18.47 -1.51 -9.36
N GLN A 195 -18.49 -2.71 -9.95
CA GLN A 195 -19.73 -3.47 -10.11
C GLN A 195 -20.35 -3.83 -8.75
N ARG A 196 -19.56 -4.28 -7.78
CA ARG A 196 -20.04 -4.59 -6.43
C ARG A 196 -20.56 -3.35 -5.71
N HIS A 197 -19.85 -2.24 -5.81
CA HIS A 197 -20.25 -0.96 -5.23
C HIS A 197 -21.60 -0.47 -5.77
N LEU A 198 -21.80 -0.51 -7.09
CA LEU A 198 -23.07 -0.13 -7.71
C LEU A 198 -24.23 -1.07 -7.29
N LYS A 199 -23.95 -2.36 -7.10
CA LYS A 199 -24.93 -3.34 -6.63
C LYS A 199 -25.29 -3.19 -5.15
N SER A 200 -24.32 -2.83 -4.29
CA SER A 200 -24.53 -2.72 -2.84
C SER A 200 -25.37 -1.51 -2.45
N LYS A 201 -25.38 -0.46 -3.29
CA LYS A 201 -26.02 0.84 -3.00
C LYS A 201 -25.47 1.50 -1.73
N GLU A 202 -24.25 1.14 -1.32
CA GLU A 202 -23.55 1.78 -0.20
C GLU A 202 -22.80 3.01 -0.70
N ALA A 203 -23.01 4.18 -0.10
CA ALA A 203 -22.35 5.41 -0.54
C ALA A 203 -20.85 5.44 -0.23
N CYS A 204 -20.43 4.71 0.81
CA CYS A 204 -19.04 4.56 1.24
C CYS A 204 -18.89 3.34 2.16
N SER A 205 -17.65 2.95 2.47
CA SER A 205 -17.41 1.89 3.44
C SER A 205 -17.86 2.28 4.85
N ARG A 206 -18.17 1.27 5.68
CA ARG A 206 -18.49 1.48 7.11
C ARG A 206 -17.35 2.14 7.91
N GLN A 207 -16.12 2.04 7.43
CA GLN A 207 -14.96 2.68 8.06
C GLN A 207 -14.86 4.17 7.73
N LEU A 208 -15.41 4.64 6.60
CA LEU A 208 -15.26 6.04 6.21
C LEU A 208 -15.85 7.01 7.26
N PRO A 209 -17.06 6.81 7.82
CA PRO A 209 -17.61 7.70 8.84
C PRO A 209 -16.78 7.77 10.13
N LEU A 210 -16.01 6.73 10.46
CA LEU A 210 -15.16 6.70 11.66
C LEU A 210 -13.91 7.55 11.44
N ARG A 211 -13.82 8.72 12.11
CA ARG A 211 -12.60 9.54 12.13
C ARG A 211 -11.49 8.85 12.91
N CYS A 212 -10.24 9.19 12.58
CA CYS A 212 -9.11 8.89 13.45
C CYS A 212 -9.44 9.40 14.87
N PRO A 213 -9.22 8.60 15.93
CA PRO A 213 -9.56 8.98 17.30
C PRO A 213 -9.00 10.34 17.75
N LEU A 214 -7.81 10.73 17.26
CA LEU A 214 -7.17 12.01 17.56
C LEU A 214 -7.11 12.92 16.33
N CYS A 215 -8.14 12.90 15.48
CA CYS A 215 -8.21 13.75 14.31
C CYS A 215 -8.36 15.23 14.70
N VAL A 216 -7.41 16.07 14.25
CA VAL A 216 -7.44 17.54 14.44
C VAL A 216 -7.85 18.32 13.20
N ASN A 217 -8.13 17.63 12.08
CA ASN A 217 -8.52 18.30 10.84
C ASN A 217 -10.06 18.43 10.76
N PRO A 218 -10.63 19.65 10.85
CA PRO A 218 -12.08 19.85 10.84
C PRO A 218 -12.73 19.42 9.51
N VAL A 219 -11.98 19.46 8.40
CA VAL A 219 -12.46 19.09 7.07
C VAL A 219 -12.82 17.60 6.98
N CYS A 220 -12.15 16.76 7.79
CA CYS A 220 -12.39 15.31 7.77
C CYS A 220 -13.82 14.96 8.18
N GLU A 221 -14.40 15.67 9.15
CA GLU A 221 -15.79 15.42 9.58
C GLU A 221 -16.79 15.76 8.48
N GLN A 222 -16.63 16.94 7.90
CA GLN A 222 -17.53 17.45 6.87
C GLN A 222 -17.47 16.58 5.62
N THR A 223 -16.27 16.17 5.21
CA THR A 223 -16.05 15.23 4.09
C THR A 223 -16.71 13.89 4.34
N LYS A 224 -16.59 13.32 5.54
CA LYS A 224 -17.24 12.04 5.88
C LYS A 224 -18.75 12.15 5.84
N ALA A 225 -19.30 13.24 6.40
CA ALA A 225 -20.71 13.54 6.34
C ALA A 225 -21.20 13.73 4.89
N PHE A 226 -20.40 14.38 4.04
CA PHE A 226 -20.72 14.60 2.62
C PHE A 226 -21.00 13.29 1.88
N PHE A 227 -20.17 12.27 2.06
CA PHE A 227 -20.37 10.95 1.43
C PHE A 227 -21.42 10.10 2.16
N ALA A 228 -21.41 10.08 3.50
CA ALA A 228 -22.34 9.23 4.28
C ALA A 228 -23.81 9.63 4.14
N ARG A 229 -24.10 10.89 3.78
CA ARG A 229 -25.46 11.39 3.56
C ARG A 229 -26.00 11.12 2.15
N GLN A 230 -25.15 10.69 1.21
CA GLN A 230 -25.60 10.39 -0.14
C GLN A 230 -26.49 9.15 -0.13
N LYS A 231 -27.63 9.22 -0.81
CA LYS A 231 -28.51 8.06 -1.05
C LYS A 231 -28.27 7.57 -2.47
N LEU A 232 -27.83 6.31 -2.62
CA LEU A 232 -27.70 5.64 -3.91
C LEU A 232 -29.02 5.05 -4.40
#